data_AF-A0A969GE76-F1
#
_entry.id   AF-A0A969GE76-F1
#
_cell.length_a   1.000
_cell.length_b   1.000
_cell.length_c   1.000
_cell.angle_alpha   90.00
_cell.angle_beta   90.00
_cell.angle_gamma   90.00
#
_symmetry.space_group_name_H-M   'P 1'
#
loop_
_entity.id
_entity.type
_entity.pdbx_description
1 polymer ?
#
loop_
_entity_poly.entity_id
_entity_poly.type
_entity_poly.pdbx_seq_one_letter_code
_entity_poly.pdbx_strand_id
1 'polypeptide(L)'
;MDYAIDAAEISKAAGGIPVKMVWSREDDMTHDSYRPAGLYTMTAGMDSSGKISGFRFHSTSPSISARLFPSIVKDGIDPFAVEGIDNFPYAVANTKMTYVMHDSGVTPGYWRAVSHNLNAVASSASF
;
A
#
# COMPACT_ATOMS: atom_id res chain seq x y z
N MET A 1 18.46 -4.76 -3.87
CA MET A 1 19.00 -5.33 -5.13
C MET A 1 18.25 -6.64 -5.33
N ASP A 2 17.82 -6.94 -6.56
CA ASP A 2 17.03 -8.14 -6.86
C ASP A 2 17.99 -9.31 -7.14
N TYR A 3 17.68 -10.52 -6.66
CA TYR A 3 18.47 -11.73 -6.90
C TYR A 3 18.72 -12.00 -8.38
N ALA A 4 17.81 -11.56 -9.26
CA ALA A 4 18.00 -11.68 -10.71
C ALA A 4 19.15 -10.81 -11.22
N ILE A 5 19.34 -9.62 -10.65
CA ILE A 5 20.45 -8.72 -10.99
C ILE A 5 21.76 -9.31 -10.46
N ASP A 6 21.78 -9.80 -9.23
CA ASP A 6 22.96 -10.43 -8.64
C ASP A 6 23.40 -11.65 -9.44
N ALA A 7 22.45 -12.52 -9.83
CA ALA A 7 22.73 -13.68 -10.67
C ALA A 7 23.31 -13.29 -12.04
N ALA A 8 22.79 -12.22 -12.66
CA ALA A 8 23.27 -11.73 -13.95
C ALA A 8 24.70 -11.16 -13.86
N GLU A 9 24.99 -10.35 -12.84
CA GLU A 9 26.33 -9.78 -12.62
C GLU A 9 27.36 -10.88 -12.30
N ILE A 10 27.00 -11.89 -11.51
CA ILE A 10 27.88 -13.03 -11.24
C ILE A 10 28.13 -13.85 -12.51
N SER A 11 27.08 -14.12 -13.31
CA SER A 11 27.24 -14.83 -14.58
C SER A 11 28.20 -14.09 -15.51
N LYS A 12 28.04 -12.77 -15.65
CA LYS A 12 28.93 -11.93 -16.44
C LYS A 12 30.37 -11.97 -15.92
N ALA A 13 30.57 -11.85 -14.62
CA ALA A 13 31.90 -11.92 -14.00
C ALA A 13 32.56 -13.31 -14.16
N ALA A 14 31.76 -14.37 -14.21
CA ALA A 14 32.20 -15.75 -14.42
C ALA A 14 32.36 -16.15 -15.90
N GLY A 15 32.36 -15.19 -16.83
CA GLY A 15 32.55 -15.45 -18.27
C GLY A 15 31.30 -15.92 -18.99
N GLY A 16 30.10 -15.58 -18.49
CA GLY A 16 28.82 -15.87 -19.12
C GLY A 16 28.29 -17.30 -18.86
N ILE A 17 28.83 -18.00 -17.86
CA ILE A 17 28.34 -19.33 -17.51
C ILE A 17 26.99 -19.26 -16.77
N PRO A 18 26.14 -20.30 -16.86
CA PRO A 18 24.90 -20.36 -16.08
C PRO A 18 25.16 -20.33 -14.57
N VAL A 19 24.39 -19.53 -13.84
CA VAL A 19 24.47 -19.38 -12.38
C VAL A 19 23.13 -19.74 -11.75
N LYS A 20 23.16 -20.62 -10.74
CA LYS A 20 22.02 -20.86 -9.86
C LYS A 20 22.26 -20.11 -8.55
N MET A 21 21.49 -19.05 -8.33
CA MET A 21 21.46 -18.32 -7.07
C MET A 21 20.25 -18.74 -6.24
N VAL A 22 20.44 -18.95 -4.95
CA VAL A 22 19.38 -19.17 -3.97
C VAL A 22 19.74 -18.33 -2.74
N TRP A 23 18.87 -17.41 -2.37
CA TRP A 23 19.01 -16.65 -1.14
C TRP A 23 18.71 -17.50 0.08
N SER A 24 19.40 -17.21 1.19
CA SER A 24 18.99 -17.70 2.50
C SER A 24 17.64 -17.10 2.89
N ARG A 25 17.00 -17.64 3.93
CA ARG A 25 15.74 -17.08 4.42
C ARG A 25 15.94 -15.67 4.97
N GLU A 26 17.06 -15.43 5.62
CA GLU A 26 17.43 -14.15 6.20
C GLU A 26 17.67 -13.10 5.12
N ASP A 27 18.35 -13.46 4.02
CA ASP A 27 18.57 -12.56 2.88
C ASP A 27 17.25 -12.21 2.20
N ASP A 28 16.40 -13.21 1.95
CA ASP A 28 15.07 -13.01 1.36
C ASP A 28 14.22 -12.01 2.18
N MET A 29 14.12 -12.21 3.49
CA MET A 29 13.31 -11.33 4.36
C MET A 29 13.87 -9.90 4.53
N THR A 30 15.17 -9.69 4.33
CA THR A 30 15.81 -8.37 4.49
C THR A 30 15.92 -7.59 3.19
N HIS A 31 15.80 -8.27 2.04
CA HIS A 31 15.84 -7.66 0.71
C HIS A 31 14.46 -7.57 0.03
N ASP A 32 13.45 -8.25 0.57
CA ASP A 32 12.06 -8.09 0.13
C ASP A 32 11.44 -6.77 0.65
N SER A 33 10.36 -6.35 0.01
CA SER A 33 9.63 -5.15 0.38
C SER A 33 8.58 -5.43 1.45
N TYR A 34 8.42 -4.52 2.39
CA TYR A 34 7.44 -4.65 3.46
C TYR A 34 6.04 -4.23 3.02
N ARG A 35 5.02 -4.77 3.69
CA ARG A 35 3.67 -4.25 3.54
C ARG A 35 3.63 -2.80 4.06
N PRO A 36 2.99 -1.85 3.36
CA PRO A 36 2.88 -0.48 3.83
C PRO A 36 2.23 -0.44 5.23
N ALA A 37 2.91 0.19 6.19
CA ALA A 37 2.30 0.55 7.46
C ALA A 37 1.46 1.81 7.25
N GLY A 38 0.16 1.72 7.49
CA GLY A 38 -0.77 2.83 7.36
C GLY A 38 -1.49 3.12 8.67
N LEU A 39 -1.75 4.40 8.92
CA LEU A 39 -2.65 4.85 9.97
C LEU A 39 -3.99 5.23 9.36
N TYR A 40 -5.06 4.70 9.94
CA TYR A 40 -6.43 4.93 9.49
C TYR A 40 -7.27 5.42 10.67
N THR A 41 -7.93 6.55 10.50
CA THR A 41 -8.84 7.13 11.50
C THR A 41 -10.20 7.37 10.89
N MET A 42 -11.23 7.02 11.66
CA MET A 42 -12.59 6.96 11.16
C MET A 42 -13.57 7.51 12.18
N THR A 43 -14.59 8.18 11.68
CA THR A 43 -15.67 8.71 12.53
C THR A 43 -16.96 8.66 11.76
N ALA A 44 -18.00 8.10 12.38
CA ALA A 44 -19.34 8.06 11.82
C ALA A 44 -20.33 8.75 12.75
N GLY A 45 -21.27 9.49 12.17
CA GLY A 45 -22.46 9.98 12.85
C GLY A 45 -23.66 9.13 12.45
N MET A 46 -24.56 8.88 13.39
CA MET A 46 -25.85 8.23 13.13
C MET A 46 -26.99 9.21 13.36
N ASP A 47 -28.07 9.06 12.60
CA ASP A 47 -29.34 9.73 12.88
C ASP A 47 -30.18 8.97 13.92
N SER A 48 -31.33 9.53 14.27
CA SER A 48 -32.26 8.93 15.24
C SER A 48 -32.89 7.61 14.78
N SER A 49 -32.78 7.25 13.49
CA SER A 49 -33.24 5.98 12.95
C SER A 49 -32.15 4.90 12.94
N GLY A 50 -30.96 5.22 13.43
CA GLY A 50 -29.81 4.31 13.43
C GLY A 50 -29.10 4.21 12.09
N LYS A 51 -29.40 5.12 11.14
CA LYS A 51 -28.71 5.17 9.85
C LYS A 51 -27.49 6.08 9.94
N ILE A 52 -26.41 5.72 9.25
CA ILE A 52 -25.22 6.57 9.12
C ILE A 52 -25.60 7.87 8.39
N SER A 53 -25.51 8.99 9.10
CA SER A 53 -25.81 10.33 8.59
C SER A 53 -24.56 11.05 8.05
N GLY A 54 -23.38 10.66 8.52
CA GLY A 54 -22.12 11.16 8.01
C GLY A 54 -20.93 10.25 8.32
N PHE A 55 -19.89 10.32 7.49
CA PHE A 55 -18.72 9.48 7.61
C PHE A 55 -17.43 10.24 7.26
N ARG A 56 -16.42 10.10 8.10
CA ARG A 56 -15.08 10.64 7.87
C ARG A 56 -14.08 9.50 7.86
N PHE A 57 -13.24 9.48 6.85
CA PHE A 57 -12.10 8.57 6.73
C PHE A 57 -10.84 9.38 6.46
N HIS A 58 -9.80 9.14 7.26
CA HIS A 58 -8.50 9.73 7.05
C HIS A 58 -7.44 8.64 7.07
N SER A 59 -6.68 8.55 5.98
CA SER A 59 -5.59 7.61 5.81
C SER A 59 -4.26 8.34 5.70
N THR A 60 -3.24 7.80 6.34
CA THR A 60 -1.85 8.17 6.12
C THR A 60 -1.05 6.91 5.84
N SER A 61 -0.36 6.84 4.70
CA SER A 61 0.48 5.69 4.35
C SER A 61 1.56 6.04 3.32
N PRO A 62 2.65 5.24 3.23
CA PRO A 62 3.61 5.35 2.14
C PRO A 62 2.99 5.06 0.78
N SER A 63 3.56 5.66 -0.28
CA SER A 63 3.22 5.33 -1.66
C SER A 63 4.24 4.36 -2.26
N ILE A 64 3.75 3.23 -2.77
CA ILE A 64 4.57 2.31 -3.57
C ILE A 64 4.74 2.87 -4.98
N SER A 65 3.68 3.47 -5.54
CA SER A 65 3.67 4.01 -6.90
C SER A 65 4.60 5.19 -7.08
N ALA A 66 4.81 6.03 -6.06
CA ALA A 66 5.74 7.14 -6.12
C ALA A 66 7.17 6.68 -6.45
N ARG A 67 7.54 5.47 -6.01
CA ARG A 67 8.84 4.85 -6.30
C ARG A 67 8.86 4.10 -7.62
N LEU A 68 7.83 3.29 -7.90
CA LEU A 68 7.84 2.36 -9.03
C LEU A 68 7.25 2.95 -10.32
N PHE A 69 6.24 3.81 -10.20
CA PHE A 69 5.44 4.36 -11.30
C PHE A 69 5.10 5.84 -11.06
N PRO A 70 6.07 6.74 -10.89
CA PRO A 70 5.83 8.10 -10.40
C PRO A 70 4.82 8.90 -11.23
N SER A 71 4.69 8.60 -12.53
CA SER A 71 3.75 9.27 -13.44
C SER A 71 2.27 9.05 -13.11
N ILE A 72 1.92 8.01 -12.34
CA ILE A 72 0.53 7.75 -11.94
C ILE A 72 0.14 8.50 -10.67
N VAL A 73 1.13 8.96 -9.89
CA VAL A 73 0.91 9.73 -8.66
C VAL A 73 0.73 11.19 -9.05
N LYS A 74 -0.44 11.75 -8.72
CA LYS A 74 -0.78 13.15 -9.03
C LYS A 74 -1.18 13.87 -7.77
N ASP A 75 -0.66 15.08 -7.58
CA ASP A 75 -0.99 15.93 -6.42
C ASP A 75 -0.83 15.23 -5.06
N GLY A 76 0.16 14.33 -4.96
CA GLY A 76 0.41 13.55 -3.75
C GLY A 76 -0.57 12.41 -3.49
N ILE A 77 -1.44 12.08 -4.46
CA ILE A 77 -2.40 10.97 -4.38
C ILE A 77 -1.87 9.78 -5.18
N ASP A 78 -1.65 8.66 -4.50
CA ASP A 78 -1.37 7.37 -5.12
C ASP A 78 -2.69 6.62 -5.33
N PRO A 79 -3.11 6.37 -6.59
CA PRO A 79 -4.37 5.71 -6.89
C PRO A 79 -4.44 4.30 -6.29
N PHE A 80 -3.30 3.63 -6.11
CA PHE A 80 -3.22 2.32 -5.48
C PHE A 80 -3.11 2.38 -3.96
N ALA A 81 -2.97 3.55 -3.33
CA ALA A 81 -3.05 3.69 -1.87
C ALA A 81 -4.48 4.03 -1.41
N VAL A 82 -5.26 4.70 -2.26
CA VAL A 82 -6.60 5.22 -1.94
C VAL A 82 -7.75 4.36 -2.45
N GLU A 83 -7.51 3.12 -2.91
CA GLU A 83 -8.56 2.32 -3.55
C GLU A 83 -9.80 2.09 -2.67
N GLY A 84 -9.68 2.08 -1.34
CA GLY A 84 -10.84 1.94 -0.45
C GLY A 84 -11.53 3.27 -0.09
N ILE A 85 -10.89 4.40 -0.40
CA ILE A 85 -11.54 5.72 -0.42
C ILE A 85 -12.32 5.84 -1.74
N ASP A 86 -11.69 5.51 -2.87
CA ASP A 86 -12.30 5.63 -4.19
C ASP A 86 -13.41 4.60 -4.41
N ASN A 87 -13.25 3.38 -3.88
CA ASN A 87 -14.27 2.31 -3.95
C ASN A 87 -15.07 2.18 -2.65
N PHE A 88 -15.36 3.28 -1.95
CA PHE A 88 -16.13 3.25 -0.71
C PHE A 88 -17.56 2.72 -0.96
N PRO A 89 -17.94 1.54 -0.39
CA PRO A 89 -19.13 0.82 -0.85
C PRO A 89 -20.45 1.28 -0.19
N TYR A 90 -20.38 2.18 0.79
CA TYR A 90 -21.55 2.57 1.58
C TYR A 90 -22.18 3.87 1.09
N ALA A 91 -23.49 3.85 0.89
CA ALA A 91 -24.27 5.04 0.56
C ALA A 91 -24.49 5.91 1.82
N VAL A 92 -23.58 6.85 2.06
CA VAL A 92 -23.67 7.83 3.15
C VAL A 92 -23.86 9.23 2.59
N ALA A 93 -24.83 9.98 3.11
CA ALA A 93 -25.20 11.30 2.57
C ALA A 93 -24.07 12.34 2.67
N ASN A 94 -23.24 12.25 3.72
CA ASN A 94 -22.17 13.19 3.97
C ASN A 94 -20.86 12.44 4.19
N THR A 95 -19.90 12.60 3.28
CA THR A 95 -18.59 11.94 3.39
C THR A 95 -17.45 12.96 3.38
N LYS A 96 -16.41 12.67 4.15
CA LYS A 96 -15.11 13.35 4.04
C LYS A 96 -14.00 12.30 4.04
N MET A 97 -13.38 12.11 2.88
CA MET A 97 -12.27 11.17 2.71
C MET A 97 -10.99 11.96 2.46
N THR A 98 -9.91 11.56 3.14
CA THR A 98 -8.62 12.24 3.01
C THR A 98 -7.49 11.22 3.04
N TYR A 99 -6.44 11.52 2.27
CA TYR A 99 -5.20 10.75 2.20
C TYR A 99 -4.02 11.69 2.38
N VAL A 100 -3.03 11.25 3.14
CA VAL A 100 -1.72 11.91 3.26
C VAL A 100 -0.65 10.87 2.97
N MET A 101 0.13 11.12 1.93
CA MET A 101 1.32 10.32 1.66
C MET A 101 2.38 10.59 2.74
N HIS A 102 2.88 9.54 3.38
CA HIS A 102 3.91 9.66 4.41
C HIS A 102 4.95 8.56 4.27
N ASP A 103 6.23 8.95 4.17
CA ASP A 103 7.34 8.01 4.15
C ASP A 103 7.71 7.62 5.59
N SER A 104 7.64 6.31 5.88
CA SER A 104 8.00 5.75 7.18
C SER A 104 9.48 5.36 7.30
N GLY A 105 10.29 5.58 6.25
CA GLY A 105 11.69 5.15 6.16
C GLY A 105 11.86 3.66 5.84
N VAL A 106 10.77 2.91 5.72
CA VAL A 106 10.77 1.48 5.35
C VAL A 106 10.30 1.34 3.92
N THR A 107 11.02 0.59 3.09
CA THR A 107 10.67 0.40 1.68
C THR A 107 9.40 -0.45 1.54
N PRO A 108 8.29 0.12 1.03
CA PRO A 108 7.05 -0.63 0.85
C PRO A 108 7.02 -1.33 -0.51
N GLY A 109 6.23 -2.41 -0.60
CA GLY A 109 5.97 -3.13 -1.84
C GLY A 109 4.56 -3.68 -1.94
N TYR A 110 4.18 -4.07 -3.16
CA TYR A 110 2.87 -4.64 -3.42
C TYR A 110 2.77 -6.03 -2.83
N TRP A 111 1.95 -6.15 -1.79
CA TRP A 111 1.51 -7.42 -1.25
C TRP A 111 0.14 -7.77 -1.80
N ARG A 112 -0.28 -9.04 -1.67
CA ARG A 112 -1.58 -9.52 -2.13
C ARG A 112 -2.72 -8.55 -1.74
N ALA A 113 -3.57 -8.25 -2.72
CA ALA A 113 -4.68 -7.29 -2.64
C ALA A 113 -4.31 -5.82 -2.38
N VAL A 114 -3.06 -5.43 -2.67
CA VAL A 114 -2.58 -4.03 -2.72
C VAL A 114 -3.08 -3.22 -1.51
N SER A 115 -3.84 -2.14 -1.70
CA SER A 115 -4.36 -1.33 -0.58
C SER A 115 -5.66 -1.83 0.02
N HIS A 116 -6.42 -2.69 -0.69
CA HIS A 116 -7.72 -3.13 -0.23
C HIS A 116 -7.69 -3.82 1.14
N ASN A 117 -6.70 -4.65 1.46
CA ASN A 117 -6.69 -5.27 2.81
C ASN A 117 -6.51 -4.26 3.95
N LEU A 118 -5.88 -3.11 3.69
CA LEU A 118 -5.71 -2.07 4.72
C LEU A 118 -6.96 -1.20 4.79
N ASN A 119 -7.43 -0.75 3.63
CA ASN A 119 -8.54 0.19 3.53
C ASN A 119 -9.89 -0.48 3.86
N ALA A 120 -10.12 -1.71 3.39
CA ALA A 120 -11.37 -2.43 3.60
C ALA A 120 -11.56 -2.80 5.08
N VAL A 121 -10.54 -3.38 5.71
CA VAL A 121 -10.58 -3.74 7.15
C VAL A 121 -10.87 -2.52 8.01
N ALA A 122 -10.21 -1.38 7.74
CA ALA A 122 -10.52 -0.13 8.41
C ALA A 122 -11.99 0.24 8.17
N SER A 123 -12.41 0.35 6.91
CA SER A 123 -13.76 0.78 6.52
C SER A 123 -14.90 -0.07 7.09
N SER A 124 -14.71 -1.38 7.24
CA SER A 124 -15.74 -2.32 7.66
C SER A 124 -15.82 -2.52 9.18
N ALA A 125 -14.75 -2.23 9.94
CA ALA A 125 -14.72 -2.46 11.39
C ALA A 125 -15.42 -1.36 12.22
N SER A 126 -15.97 -0.33 11.57
CA SER A 126 -16.53 0.85 12.23
C SER A 126 -18.03 0.79 12.51
N PHE A 127 -18.69 -0.35 12.25
CA PHE A 127 -20.12 -0.56 12.44
C PHE A 127 -20.42 -1.97 12.97
#